data_AF-A0A6G1H7N7-F1
#
_entry.id   AF-A0A6G1H7N7-F1
#
_cell.length_a   1.000
_cell.length_b   1.000
_cell.length_c   1.000
_cell.angle_alpha   90.00
_cell.angle_beta   90.00
_cell.angle_gamma   90.00
#
_symmetry.space_group_name_H-M   'P 1'
#
loop_
_entity.id
_entity.type
_entity.pdbx_description
1 polymer ?
#
loop_
_entity_poly.entity_id
_entity_poly.type
_entity_poly.pdbx_seq_one_letter_code
_entity_poly.pdbx_strand_id
1 'polypeptide(L)'
;MFTTAAQLLDMTDKKIVVVLRDGRKLIGVLRSWDQFANIVLQDTIERLFSYEKKLYADIERGVFLVRGENVLLLGEIDLDRDDYIPEPYKLTNQRELHKICKEETIQRKKREVRRARKLRKFGFEGDNGGEGLV
;
A
#
# COMPACT_ATOMS: atom_id res chain seq x y z
N MET A 1 8.05 -16.93 -21.17
CA MET A 1 6.58 -17.10 -21.06
C MET A 1 6.02 -15.81 -20.48
N PHE A 2 5.01 -15.19 -21.09
CA PHE A 2 4.45 -13.91 -20.64
C PHE A 2 3.04 -14.11 -20.07
N THR A 3 2.96 -14.65 -18.85
CA THR A 3 1.69 -14.79 -18.12
C THR A 3 1.85 -14.22 -16.72
N THR A 4 0.76 -13.68 -16.15
CA THR A 4 0.70 -13.24 -14.75
C THR A 4 1.11 -14.37 -13.79
N ALA A 5 0.65 -15.58 -14.10
CA ALA A 5 1.00 -16.79 -13.36
C ALA A 5 2.51 -17.08 -13.37
N ALA A 6 3.21 -16.92 -14.50
CA ALA A 6 4.65 -17.15 -14.56
C ALA A 6 5.42 -16.17 -13.65
N GLN A 7 5.02 -14.90 -13.64
CA GLN A 7 5.66 -13.89 -12.78
C GLN A 7 5.42 -14.14 -11.30
N LEU A 8 4.20 -14.53 -10.91
CA LEU A 8 3.88 -14.86 -9.51
C LEU A 8 4.57 -16.16 -9.06
N LEU A 9 4.73 -17.13 -9.96
CA LEU A 9 5.47 -18.35 -9.69
C LEU A 9 6.91 -18.03 -9.26
N ASP A 10 7.60 -17.17 -10.02
CA ASP A 10 8.97 -16.74 -9.74
C ASP A 10 9.12 -15.96 -8.42
N MET A 11 8.03 -15.42 -7.88
CA MET A 11 7.96 -14.71 -6.59
C MET A 11 7.50 -15.58 -5.42
N THR A 12 7.17 -16.85 -5.66
CA THR A 12 6.72 -17.77 -4.61
C THR A 12 7.84 -17.99 -3.58
N ASP A 13 7.47 -18.01 -2.30
CA ASP A 13 8.38 -18.09 -1.14
C ASP A 13 9.38 -16.95 -0.99
N LYS A 14 9.20 -15.85 -1.74
CA LYS A 14 10.00 -14.63 -1.59
C LYS A 14 9.28 -13.59 -0.76
N LYS A 15 10.06 -12.68 -0.16
CA LYS A 15 9.54 -11.50 0.53
C LYS A 15 9.10 -10.49 -0.51
N ILE A 16 7.83 -10.09 -0.45
CA ILE A 16 7.23 -9.14 -1.39
C ILE A 16 6.59 -7.96 -0.65
N VAL A 17 6.51 -6.83 -1.34
CA VAL A 17 5.64 -5.72 -0.98
C VAL A 17 4.38 -5.79 -1.84
N VAL A 18 3.22 -5.58 -1.23
CA VAL A 18 1.91 -5.51 -1.86
C VAL A 18 1.29 -4.17 -1.52
N VAL A 19 0.96 -3.38 -2.54
CA VAL A 19 0.23 -2.13 -2.37
C VAL A 19 -1.22 -2.40 -2.71
N LEU A 20 -2.11 -2.07 -1.77
CA LEU A 20 -3.55 -2.19 -1.95
C LEU A 20 -4.13 -0.91 -2.56
N ARG A 21 -5.31 -1.01 -3.17
CA ARG A 21 -6.03 0.15 -3.74
C ARG A 21 -6.32 1.27 -2.74
N ASP A 22 -6.55 0.91 -1.48
CA ASP A 22 -6.76 1.86 -0.39
C ASP A 22 -5.45 2.54 0.10
N GLY A 23 -4.32 2.24 -0.56
CA GLY A 23 -3.00 2.81 -0.30
C GLY A 23 -2.20 2.13 0.81
N ARG A 24 -2.76 1.09 1.45
CA ARG A 24 -2.05 0.29 2.45
C ARG A 24 -0.92 -0.49 1.79
N LYS A 25 0.16 -0.70 2.56
CA LYS A 25 1.36 -1.40 2.12
C LYS A 25 1.59 -2.59 3.04
N LEU A 26 1.50 -3.78 2.47
CA LEU A 26 1.75 -5.04 3.17
C LEU A 26 3.09 -5.58 2.71
N ILE A 27 3.91 -6.04 3.66
CA ILE A 27 5.20 -6.67 3.40
C ILE A 27 5.12 -8.05 4.03
N GLY A 28 5.44 -9.10 3.29
CA GLY A 28 5.37 -10.47 3.82
C GLY A 28 5.94 -11.48 2.83
N VAL A 29 5.94 -12.75 3.20
CA VAL A 29 6.38 -13.85 2.34
C VAL A 29 5.19 -14.39 1.56
N LEU A 30 5.28 -14.41 0.23
CA LEU A 30 4.24 -14.97 -0.63
C LEU A 30 4.22 -16.50 -0.53
N ARG A 31 3.15 -17.08 0.01
CA ARG A 31 3.02 -18.54 0.18
C ARG A 31 2.15 -19.21 -0.86
N SER A 32 1.08 -18.54 -1.28
CA SER A 32 0.15 -19.08 -2.26
C SER A 32 -0.46 -17.95 -3.05
N TRP A 33 -0.79 -18.23 -4.30
CA TRP A 33 -1.47 -17.32 -5.19
C TRP A 33 -2.34 -18.08 -6.19
N ASP A 34 -3.26 -17.38 -6.86
CA ASP A 34 -4.04 -17.91 -7.97
C ASP A 34 -3.98 -17.00 -9.21
N GLN A 35 -4.58 -17.45 -10.32
CA GLN A 35 -4.62 -16.72 -11.59
C GLN A 35 -5.35 -15.37 -11.52
N PHE A 36 -6.13 -15.12 -10.46
CA PHE A 36 -6.82 -13.86 -10.21
C PHE A 36 -6.03 -12.95 -9.26
N ALA A 37 -4.80 -13.33 -8.91
CA ALA A 37 -3.93 -12.66 -7.94
C ALA A 37 -4.50 -12.60 -6.52
N ASN A 38 -5.39 -13.52 -6.13
CA ASN A 38 -5.65 -13.75 -4.70
C ASN A 38 -4.37 -14.29 -4.08
N ILE A 39 -3.86 -13.66 -3.04
CA ILE A 39 -2.55 -14.01 -2.45
C ILE A 39 -2.66 -14.27 -0.95
N VAL A 40 -1.86 -15.22 -0.50
CA VAL A 40 -1.64 -15.52 0.92
C VAL A 40 -0.23 -15.10 1.28
N LEU A 41 -0.15 -14.16 2.23
CA LEU A 41 1.09 -13.70 2.81
C LEU A 41 1.27 -14.33 4.20
N GLN A 42 2.50 -14.75 4.50
CA GLN A 42 2.94 -15.11 5.84
C GLN A 42 3.86 -14.04 6.42
N ASP A 43 3.93 -13.94 7.75
CA ASP A 43 4.77 -12.99 8.48
C ASP A 43 4.56 -11.55 7.98
N THR A 44 3.28 -11.23 7.75
CA THR A 44 2.85 -10.00 7.13
C THR A 44 2.97 -8.85 8.11
N ILE A 45 3.59 -7.77 7.65
CA ILE A 45 3.72 -6.49 8.32
C ILE A 45 3.01 -5.45 7.45
N GLU A 46 2.10 -4.69 8.05
CA GLU A 46 1.54 -3.50 7.41
C GLU A 46 2.39 -2.28 7.78
N ARG A 47 3.02 -1.66 6.78
CA ARG A 47 3.86 -0.47 6.97
C ARG A 47 3.08 0.81 6.67
N LEU A 48 2.90 1.62 7.70
CA LEU A 48 2.27 2.94 7.61
C LEU A 48 3.32 4.01 7.36
N PHE A 49 2.96 5.03 6.57
CA PHE A 49 3.84 6.16 6.25
C PHE A 49 3.09 7.49 6.44
N SER A 50 3.73 8.44 7.12
CA SER A 50 3.38 9.86 7.08
C SER A 50 4.39 10.58 6.19
N TYR A 51 3.92 11.04 5.03
CA TYR A 51 4.77 11.70 4.03
C TYR A 51 5.13 13.13 4.43
N GLU A 52 4.26 13.79 5.20
CA GLU A 52 4.47 15.16 5.69
C GLU A 52 5.49 15.19 6.83
N LYS A 53 5.35 14.27 7.80
CA LYS A 53 6.24 14.23 8.97
C LYS A 53 7.47 13.33 8.78
N LYS A 54 7.56 12.60 7.67
CA LYS A 54 8.65 11.64 7.38
C LYS A 54 8.77 10.59 8.47
N LEU A 55 7.64 10.01 8.88
CA LEU A 55 7.57 8.97 9.90
C LEU A 55 7.01 7.68 9.31
N TYR A 56 7.45 6.54 9.82
CA TYR A 56 6.89 5.23 9.49
C TYR A 56 6.74 4.34 10.72
N ALA A 57 5.84 3.37 10.65
CA ALA A 57 5.63 2.38 11.70
C ALA A 57 5.10 1.08 11.10
N ASP A 58 5.47 -0.02 11.73
CA ASP A 58 5.15 -1.38 11.29
C ASP A 58 4.09 -1.99 12.20
N ILE A 59 3.15 -2.72 11.61
CA ILE A 59 2.06 -3.41 12.31
C ILE A 59 2.08 -4.88 11.93
N GLU A 60 2.31 -5.75 12.90
CA GLU A 60 2.25 -7.18 12.68
C GLU A 60 0.81 -7.64 12.38
N ARG A 61 0.66 -8.37 11.28
CA ARG A 61 -0.61 -8.96 10.81
C ARG A 61 -0.56 -10.49 10.77
N GLY A 62 0.63 -11.10 10.73
CA GLY A 62 0.79 -12.55 10.67
C GLY A 62 0.39 -13.11 9.30
N VAL A 63 -0.53 -14.08 9.27
CA VAL A 63 -1.04 -14.64 8.01
C VAL A 63 -2.16 -13.75 7.46
N PHE A 64 -2.03 -13.31 6.21
CA PHE A 64 -2.95 -12.37 5.59
C PHE A 64 -3.41 -12.85 4.21
N LEU A 65 -4.72 -12.97 4.01
CA LEU A 65 -5.33 -13.29 2.73
C LEU A 65 -5.79 -12.00 2.05
N VAL A 66 -5.24 -11.69 0.89
CA VAL A 66 -5.62 -10.53 0.08
C VAL A 66 -6.41 -11.00 -1.13
N ARG A 67 -7.57 -10.38 -1.35
CA ARG A 67 -8.37 -10.62 -2.54
C ARG A 67 -7.75 -9.89 -3.73
N GLY A 68 -7.61 -10.59 -4.84
CA GLY A 68 -6.77 -10.20 -5.97
C GLY A 68 -7.20 -8.92 -6.66
N GLU A 69 -8.50 -8.59 -6.65
CA GLU A 69 -8.87 -7.27 -7.14
C GLU A 69 -8.20 -6.18 -6.32
N ASN A 70 -8.12 -6.28 -4.99
CA ASN A 70 -7.64 -5.17 -4.14
C ASN A 70 -6.14 -4.91 -4.25
N VAL A 71 -5.40 -5.79 -4.92
CA VAL A 71 -4.00 -5.60 -5.26
C VAL A 71 -3.89 -4.52 -6.34
N LEU A 72 -3.19 -3.43 -6.03
CA LEU A 72 -2.83 -2.41 -7.00
C LEU A 72 -1.53 -2.80 -7.73
N LEU A 73 -0.51 -3.17 -6.95
CA LEU A 73 0.76 -3.69 -7.45
C LEU A 73 1.43 -4.55 -6.38
N LEU A 74 2.38 -5.37 -6.81
CA LEU A 74 3.27 -6.12 -5.93
C LEU A 74 4.67 -6.22 -6.55
N GLY A 75 5.68 -6.45 -5.72
CA GLY A 75 7.06 -6.64 -6.16
C GLY A 75 7.92 -7.30 -5.10
N GLU A 76 8.93 -8.04 -5.57
CA GLU A 76 9.95 -8.65 -4.72
C GLU A 76 10.79 -7.59 -4.00
N ILE A 77 11.10 -7.84 -2.73
CA ILE A 77 11.98 -6.99 -1.92
C ILE A 77 13.39 -7.58 -1.94
N ASP A 78 14.36 -6.73 -2.25
CA ASP A 78 15.78 -7.03 -2.08
C ASP A 78 16.12 -7.04 -0.58
N LEU A 79 16.42 -8.23 -0.04
CA LEU A 79 16.69 -8.43 1.38
C LEU A 79 17.92 -7.65 1.86
N ASP A 80 18.91 -7.44 0.99
CA ASP A 80 20.12 -6.71 1.33
C ASP A 80 19.84 -5.21 1.55
N ARG A 81 18.72 -4.71 1.02
CA ARG A 81 18.29 -3.31 1.12
C ARG A 81 17.13 -3.10 2.09
N ASP A 82 16.47 -4.15 2.56
CA ASP A 82 15.27 -4.01 3.39
C ASP A 82 15.58 -3.37 4.76
N ASP A 83 16.78 -3.60 5.29
CA ASP A 83 17.28 -2.97 6.52
C ASP A 83 17.61 -1.48 6.33
N TYR A 84 17.76 -1.02 5.08
CA TYR A 84 18.03 0.37 4.80
C TYR A 84 16.74 1.20 4.88
N ILE A 85 16.61 1.93 5.98
CA ILE A 85 15.57 2.95 6.13
C ILE A 85 16.02 4.19 5.34
N PRO A 86 15.32 4.58 4.27
CA PRO A 86 15.73 5.74 3.49
C PRO A 86 15.57 7.02 4.31
N GLU A 87 16.62 7.83 4.39
CA GLU A 87 16.48 9.20 4.87
C GLU A 87 15.43 9.94 4.02
N PRO A 88 14.54 10.77 4.60
CA PRO A 88 14.51 11.26 5.98
C PRO A 88 13.56 10.49 6.92
N TYR A 89 13.18 9.25 6.62
CA TYR A 89 12.16 8.53 7.38
C TYR A 89 12.65 8.07 8.75
N LYS A 90 11.84 8.25 9.80
CA LYS A 90 12.13 7.78 11.17
C LYS A 90 11.05 6.86 11.70
N LEU A 91 11.47 5.82 12.43
CA LEU A 91 10.55 4.91 13.11
C LEU A 91 9.81 5.63 14.24
N THR A 92 8.51 5.40 14.36
CA THR A 92 7.68 5.93 15.44
C THR A 92 6.72 4.86 15.97
N ASN A 93 6.01 5.18 17.05
CA ASN A 93 4.99 4.30 17.61
C ASN A 93 3.78 4.18 16.67
N GLN A 94 3.32 2.96 16.45
CA GLN A 94 2.12 2.65 15.66
C GLN A 94 0.91 3.53 16.06
N ARG A 95 0.67 3.73 17.36
CA ARG A 95 -0.50 4.48 17.85
C ARG A 95 -0.43 5.97 17.48
N GLU A 96 0.77 6.54 17.54
CA GLU A 96 0.99 7.94 17.19
C GLU A 96 0.86 8.13 15.67
N LEU A 97 1.51 7.26 14.89
CA LEU A 97 1.45 7.35 13.43
C LEU A 97 0.05 7.14 12.90
N HIS A 98 -0.71 6.19 13.46
CA HIS A 98 -2.09 5.96 13.06
C HIS A 98 -2.98 7.20 13.26
N LYS A 99 -2.75 7.98 14.33
CA LYS A 99 -3.44 9.27 14.52
C LYS A 99 -3.03 10.30 13.46
N ILE A 100 -1.73 10.39 13.16
CA ILE A 100 -1.19 11.31 12.15
C ILE A 100 -1.75 10.98 10.77
N CYS A 101 -1.64 9.74 10.30
CA CYS A 101 -2.14 9.30 9.00
C CYS A 101 -3.66 9.48 8.87
N LYS A 102 -4.41 9.26 9.95
CA LYS A 102 -5.86 9.51 9.97
C LYS A 102 -6.19 10.99 9.78
N GLU A 103 -5.48 11.88 10.47
CA GLU A 103 -5.63 13.32 10.30
C GLU A 103 -5.25 13.76 8.88
N GLU A 104 -4.11 13.29 8.35
CA GLU A 104 -3.66 13.56 6.98
C GLU A 104 -4.70 13.13 5.94
N THR A 105 -5.31 11.95 6.12
CA THR A 105 -6.35 11.46 5.21
C THR A 105 -7.60 12.34 5.24
N ILE A 106 -8.01 12.81 6.42
CA ILE A 106 -9.15 13.72 6.58
C ILE A 106 -8.84 15.07 5.91
N GLN A 107 -7.64 15.61 6.10
CA GLN A 107 -7.23 16.87 5.49
C GLN A 107 -7.11 16.76 3.96
N ARG A 108 -6.55 15.65 3.46
CA ARG A 108 -6.47 15.38 2.02
C ARG A 108 -7.86 15.32 1.38
N LYS A 109 -8.79 14.56 1.97
CA LYS A 109 -10.19 14.50 1.50
C LYS A 109 -10.86 15.87 1.46
N LYS A 110 -10.67 16.69 2.50
CA LYS A 110 -11.19 18.09 2.52
C LYS A 110 -10.58 18.94 1.40
N ARG A 111 -9.27 18.81 1.14
CA ARG A 111 -8.56 19.53 0.07
C ARG A 111 -9.03 19.07 -1.31
N GLU A 112 -9.22 17.78 -1.51
CA GLU A 112 -9.73 17.18 -2.76
C GLU A 112 -11.14 17.66 -3.07
N VAL A 113 -12.06 17.63 -2.10
CA VAL A 113 -13.43 18.14 -2.29
C VAL A 113 -13.42 19.63 -2.67
N ARG A 114 -12.58 20.44 -2.02
CA ARG A 114 -12.43 21.87 -2.37
C ARG A 114 -11.85 22.06 -3.77
N ARG A 115 -10.84 21.27 -4.15
CA ARG A 115 -10.21 21.31 -5.48
C ARG A 115 -11.21 20.89 -6.56
N ALA A 116 -11.89 19.77 -6.38
CA ALA A 116 -12.91 19.25 -7.28
C ALA A 116 -14.04 20.26 -7.48
N ARG A 117 -14.52 20.90 -6.41
CA ARG A 117 -15.55 21.96 -6.50
C ARG A 117 -15.10 23.16 -7.35
N LYS A 118 -13.83 23.55 -7.28
CA LYS A 118 -13.28 24.63 -8.11
C LYS A 118 -13.16 24.19 -9.57
N LEU A 119 -12.62 22.99 -9.81
CA LEU A 119 -12.39 22.45 -11.14
C LEU A 119 -13.70 22.18 -11.91
N ARG A 120 -14.77 21.77 -11.22
CA ARG A 120 -16.11 21.62 -11.82
C ARG A 120 -16.63 22.91 -12.46
N LYS A 121 -16.27 24.09 -11.94
CA LYS A 121 -16.65 25.37 -12.56
C LYS A 121 -16.00 25.59 -13.93
N PHE A 122 -14.88 24.92 -14.20
CA PHE A 122 -14.15 24.98 -15.46
C PHE A 122 -14.47 23.79 -16.38
N GLY A 123 -15.53 23.02 -16.08
CA GLY A 123 -15.94 21.87 -16.91
C GLY A 123 -15.14 20.59 -16.67
N PHE A 124 -14.28 20.54 -15.66
CA PHE A 124 -13.60 19.30 -15.28
C PHE A 124 -14.50 18.45 -14.38
N GLU A 125 -14.74 17.21 -14.78
CA GLU A 125 -15.28 16.18 -13.90
C GLU A 125 -14.14 15.51 -13.14
N GLY A 126 -14.33 15.34 -11.82
CA GLY A 126 -13.46 14.48 -11.04
C GLY A 126 -13.79 13.03 -11.35
N ASP A 127 -12.77 12.18 -11.41
CA ASP A 127 -12.99 10.75 -11.55
C ASP A 127 -13.82 10.26 -10.35
N ASN A 128 -15.04 9.78 -10.61
CA ASN A 128 -15.89 9.14 -9.61
C ASN A 128 -15.51 7.64 -9.46
N GLY A 129 -14.46 7.19 -10.16
CA GLY A 129 -14.01 5.82 -10.27
C GLY A 129 -13.26 5.29 -9.04
N GLY A 130 -14.01 4.90 -8.02
CA GLY A 130 -13.59 3.89 -7.05
C GLY A 130 -12.57 4.33 -6.01
N GLU A 131 -12.41 3.50 -4.99
CA GLU A 131 -11.61 3.70 -3.77
C GLU A 131 -10.08 3.69 -4.03
N GLY A 132 -9.63 4.15 -5.20
CA GLY A 132 -8.22 4.37 -5.51
C GLY A 132 -7.74 5.69 -4.93
N LEU A 133 -6.79 5.64 -4.01
CA LEU A 133 -6.00 6.83 -3.68
C LEU A 133 -5.05 7.14 -4.84
N VAL A 134 -5.42 8.10 -5.69
CA VAL A 134 -4.49 8.73 -6.65
C VAL A 134 -3.72 9.85 -5.95
#